data_AF-A0ABD4TRF7-F1
#
_entry.id   AF-A0ABD4TRF7-F1
#
_cell.length_a   1.000
_cell.length_b   1.000
_cell.length_c   1.000
_cell.angle_alpha   90.00
_cell.angle_beta   90.00
_cell.angle_gamma   90.00
#
_symmetry.space_group_name_H-M   'P 1'
#
loop_
_entity.id
_entity.type
_entity.pdbx_description
1 polymer ?
#
loop_
_entity_poly.entity_id
_entity_poly.type
_entity_poly.pdbx_seq_one_letter_code
_entity_poly.pdbx_strand_id
1 'polypeptide(L)'
;MTPRELSMDPRAVRTRTALLNATKELLLHYRVDELSLSQIVKYAQVSRQACYEHFHDKDALILAAACDICLPAYKSFVDDIVIDETYPDQVARLVKHLERYDKAVKHLINSSVHGHLNDKICNILADAYLKKIYTQIEAGEEIGLTEETLRDTARFMAAGTQDILIDGMLRDREHEETAQRVENVRAALDLVIGALRATSSGAAVEQ
;
A
#
# COMPACT_ATOMS: atom_id res chain seq x y z
N MET A 1 21.18 23.55 3.44
CA MET A 1 21.43 22.50 4.45
C MET A 1 20.83 21.23 3.91
N THR A 2 21.64 20.23 3.56
CA THR A 2 21.16 18.96 2.98
C THR A 2 20.29 18.23 4.01
N PRO A 3 19.11 17.70 3.63
CA PRO A 3 18.31 16.88 4.55
C PRO A 3 19.16 15.73 5.09
N ARG A 4 19.24 15.55 6.41
CA ARG A 4 19.97 14.41 7.01
C ARG A 4 19.32 13.06 6.70
N GLU A 5 18.19 13.05 6.02
CA GLU A 5 17.50 11.88 5.47
C GLU A 5 18.41 11.00 4.60
N LEU A 6 19.42 11.60 3.95
CA LEU A 6 20.42 10.92 3.10
C LEU A 6 21.84 10.91 3.70
N SER A 7 21.98 11.26 4.98
CA SER A 7 23.31 11.31 5.62
C SER A 7 23.85 9.91 5.85
N MET A 8 25.03 9.62 5.30
CA MET A 8 25.79 8.40 5.57
C MET A 8 26.58 8.46 6.89
N ASP A 9 26.41 9.52 7.70
CA ASP A 9 27.02 9.60 9.03
C ASP A 9 26.45 8.48 9.93
N PRO A 10 27.29 7.57 10.45
CA PRO A 10 26.85 6.49 11.32
C PRO A 10 26.02 6.95 12.52
N ARG A 11 26.26 8.16 13.05
CA ARG A 11 25.48 8.72 14.17
C ARG A 11 24.08 9.11 13.71
N ALA A 12 23.97 9.78 12.57
CA ALA A 12 22.69 10.17 11.98
C ALA A 12 21.83 8.94 11.66
N VAL A 13 22.43 7.90 11.09
CA VAL A 13 21.74 6.63 10.80
C VAL A 13 21.25 5.97 12.09
N ARG A 14 22.10 5.86 13.13
CA ARG A 14 21.71 5.27 14.42
C ARG A 14 20.55 6.00 15.07
N THR A 15 20.58 7.34 15.10
CA THR A 15 19.50 8.15 15.67
C THR A 15 18.19 7.95 14.91
N ARG A 16 18.23 7.99 13.57
CA ARG A 16 17.04 7.75 12.74
C ARG A 16 16.46 6.36 12.99
N THR A 17 17.30 5.32 13.00
CA THR A 17 16.87 3.95 13.27
C THR A 17 16.26 3.80 14.67
N ALA A 18 16.85 4.44 15.70
CA ALA A 18 16.30 4.43 17.05
C ALA A 18 14.91 5.06 17.12
N LEU A 19 14.70 6.21 16.47
CA LEU A 19 13.39 6.88 16.40
C LEU A 19 12.35 6.03 15.65
N LEU A 20 12.72 5.43 14.52
CA LEU A 20 11.82 4.57 13.75
C LEU A 20 11.45 3.32 14.53
N ASN A 21 12.41 2.64 15.16
CA ASN A 21 12.13 1.44 15.97
C ASN A 21 11.27 1.76 17.20
N ALA A 22 11.55 2.86 17.89
CA ALA A 22 10.72 3.33 19.00
C ALA A 22 9.28 3.60 18.56
N THR A 23 9.11 4.27 17.42
CA THR A 23 7.78 4.60 16.87
C THR A 23 7.02 3.33 16.49
N LYS A 24 7.66 2.39 15.78
CA LYS A 24 7.05 1.10 15.41
C LYS A 24 6.60 0.30 16.63
N GLU A 25 7.43 0.24 17.67
CA GLU A 25 7.08 -0.45 18.92
C GLU A 25 5.89 0.22 19.62
N LEU A 26 5.91 1.55 19.74
CA LEU A 26 4.82 2.29 20.38
C LEU A 26 3.49 2.15 19.61
N LEU A 27 3.52 2.08 18.28
CA LEU A 27 2.32 1.88 17.46
C LEU A 27 1.65 0.51 17.70
N LEU A 28 2.34 -0.49 18.25
CA LEU A 28 1.72 -1.76 18.64
C LEU A 28 0.78 -1.61 19.84
N HIS A 29 0.97 -0.56 20.65
CA HIS A 29 0.30 -0.39 21.93
C HIS A 29 -0.58 0.86 22.01
N TYR A 30 -0.29 1.88 21.20
CA TYR A 30 -0.97 3.19 21.25
C TYR A 30 -1.43 3.64 19.87
N ARG A 31 -2.58 4.30 19.84
CA ARG A 31 -3.06 4.98 18.65
C ARG A 31 -2.20 6.22 18.33
N VAL A 32 -2.22 6.65 17.08
CA VAL A 32 -1.42 7.81 16.61
C VAL A 32 -1.79 9.12 17.32
N ASP A 33 -3.07 9.30 17.66
CA ASP A 33 -3.59 10.46 18.40
C ASP A 33 -3.18 10.46 19.88
N GLU A 34 -2.92 9.28 20.46
CA GLU A 34 -2.43 9.11 21.84
C GLU A 34 -0.91 9.31 21.98
N LEU A 35 -0.18 9.25 20.86
CA LEU A 35 1.26 9.44 20.83
C LEU A 35 1.65 10.92 20.72
N SER A 36 2.55 11.34 21.61
CA SER A 36 3.26 12.61 21.52
C SER A 36 4.70 12.42 21.08
N LEU A 37 5.27 13.44 20.43
CA LEU A 37 6.70 13.43 20.07
C LEU A 37 7.60 13.20 21.30
N SER A 38 7.18 13.74 22.46
CA SER A 38 7.87 13.57 23.75
C SER A 38 7.99 12.12 24.19
N GLN A 39 6.90 11.35 24.08
CA GLN A 39 6.89 9.93 24.43
C GLN A 39 7.82 9.16 23.50
N ILE A 40 7.77 9.43 22.20
CA ILE A 40 8.59 8.76 21.20
C ILE A 40 10.08 9.01 21.45
N VAL A 41 10.51 10.27 21.57
CA VAL A 41 11.94 10.57 21.77
C VAL A 41 12.47 10.06 23.11
N LYS A 42 11.62 10.07 24.16
CA LYS A 42 11.97 9.48 25.47
C LYS A 42 12.17 7.97 25.35
N TYR A 43 11.27 7.27 24.66
CA TYR A 43 11.38 5.83 24.43
C TYR A 43 12.62 5.49 23.57
N ALA A 44 12.89 6.30 22.55
CA ALA A 44 14.08 6.16 21.70
C ALA A 44 15.41 6.52 22.40
N GLN A 45 15.36 7.11 23.60
CA GLN A 45 16.52 7.68 24.31
C GLN A 45 17.28 8.73 23.49
N VAL A 46 16.54 9.55 22.74
CA VAL A 46 17.06 10.61 21.87
C VAL A 46 16.51 11.97 22.33
N SER A 47 17.25 13.06 22.11
CA SER A 47 16.74 14.41 22.43
C SER A 47 15.70 14.86 21.39
N ARG A 48 14.77 15.74 21.78
CA ARG A 48 13.84 16.36 20.81
C ARG A 48 14.59 17.08 19.68
N GLN A 49 15.68 17.76 20.02
CA GLN A 49 16.51 18.47 19.04
C GLN A 49 17.04 17.50 17.98
N ALA A 50 17.59 16.35 18.40
CA ALA A 50 18.09 15.33 17.48
C ALA A 50 16.96 14.74 16.62
N CYS A 51 15.74 14.62 17.14
CA CYS A 51 14.59 14.22 16.33
C CYS A 51 14.27 15.23 15.23
N TYR A 52 14.24 16.53 15.55
CA TYR A 52 13.96 17.59 14.57
C TYR A 52 15.05 17.73 13.50
N GLU A 53 16.25 17.20 13.72
CA GLU A 53 17.27 17.11 12.68
C GLU A 53 16.94 16.05 11.60
N HIS A 54 15.98 15.16 11.86
CA HIS A 54 15.59 14.05 10.98
C HIS A 54 14.15 14.11 10.48
N PHE A 55 13.24 14.71 11.25
CA PHE A 55 11.82 14.76 10.94
C PHE A 55 11.26 16.15 11.27
N HIS A 56 10.49 16.71 10.35
CA HIS A 56 9.89 18.02 10.50
C HIS A 56 8.95 18.09 11.72
N ASP A 57 8.14 17.04 11.90
CA ASP A 57 7.14 16.94 12.96
C ASP A 57 6.87 15.47 13.34
N LYS A 58 5.91 15.27 14.26
CA LYS A 58 5.48 13.94 14.71
C LYS A 58 4.93 13.11 13.55
N ASP A 59 4.13 13.71 12.68
CA ASP A 59 3.43 12.98 11.62
C ASP A 59 4.39 12.52 10.53
N ALA A 60 5.44 13.29 10.23
CA ALA A 60 6.54 12.88 9.35
C ALA A 60 7.30 11.66 9.91
N LEU A 61 7.54 11.62 11.23
CA LEU A 61 8.14 10.45 11.88
C LEU A 61 7.22 9.23 11.86
N ILE A 62 5.94 9.41 12.16
CA ILE A 62 4.95 8.32 12.14
C ILE A 62 4.76 7.79 10.71
N LEU A 63 4.66 8.66 9.70
CA LEU A 63 4.56 8.25 8.30
C LEU A 63 5.80 7.46 7.87
N ALA A 64 7.00 7.87 8.28
CA ALA A 64 8.21 7.12 7.97
C ALA A 64 8.22 5.74 8.62
N ALA A 65 7.82 5.63 9.89
CA ALA A 65 7.67 4.35 10.58
C ALA A 65 6.58 3.47 9.93
N ALA A 66 5.46 4.06 9.52
CA ALA A 66 4.39 3.38 8.80
C ALA A 66 4.84 2.85 7.45
N CYS A 67 5.65 3.62 6.72
CA CYS A 67 6.26 3.18 5.47
C CYS A 67 7.21 1.99 5.69
N ASP A 68 8.02 2.03 6.75
CA ASP A 68 8.91 0.92 7.15
C ASP A 68 8.13 -0.35 7.51
N ILE A 69 6.92 -0.23 8.08
CA ILE A 69 6.04 -1.35 8.41
C ILE A 69 5.40 -1.93 7.15
N CYS A 70 4.77 -1.08 6.34
CA CYS A 70 3.83 -1.54 5.32
C CYS A 70 4.50 -1.78 3.97
N LEU A 71 5.34 -0.84 3.49
CA LEU A 71 5.83 -0.87 2.11
C LEU A 71 6.66 -2.11 1.76
N PRO A 72 7.47 -2.72 2.66
CA PRO A 72 8.17 -3.96 2.34
C PRO A 72 7.24 -5.11 1.94
N ALA A 73 6.09 -5.25 2.60
CA ALA A 73 5.11 -6.29 2.30
C ALA A 73 4.49 -6.07 0.91
N TYR A 74 4.09 -4.84 0.61
CA TYR A 74 3.53 -4.48 -0.70
C TYR A 74 4.56 -4.60 -1.82
N LYS A 75 5.82 -4.21 -1.58
CA LYS A 75 6.91 -4.37 -2.56
C LYS A 75 7.16 -5.83 -2.89
N SER A 76 7.28 -6.68 -1.87
CA SER A 76 7.42 -8.13 -2.07
C SER A 76 6.21 -8.71 -2.82
N PHE A 77 5.00 -8.24 -2.53
CA PHE A 77 3.80 -8.67 -3.24
C PHE A 77 3.83 -8.29 -4.72
N VAL A 78 4.21 -7.04 -5.07
CA VAL A 78 4.21 -6.61 -6.47
C VAL A 78 5.38 -7.17 -7.29
N ASP A 79 6.52 -7.46 -6.67
CA ASP A 79 7.66 -8.07 -7.35
C ASP A 79 7.31 -9.48 -7.86
N ASP A 80 6.48 -10.20 -7.09
CA ASP A 80 6.05 -11.58 -7.36
C ASP A 80 4.64 -11.66 -7.96
N ILE A 81 4.02 -10.54 -8.35
CA ILE A 81 2.60 -10.54 -8.73
C ILE A 81 2.35 -11.31 -10.03
N VAL A 82 1.50 -12.33 -9.93
CA VAL A 82 0.96 -13.11 -11.04
C VAL A 82 -0.56 -13.10 -10.93
N ILE A 83 -1.24 -12.54 -11.94
CA ILE A 83 -2.69 -12.44 -11.94
C ILE A 83 -3.23 -13.67 -12.67
N ASP A 84 -3.32 -14.78 -11.94
CA ASP A 84 -3.85 -16.06 -12.39
C ASP A 84 -4.59 -16.77 -11.22
N GLU A 85 -4.76 -18.08 -11.32
CA GLU A 85 -5.38 -18.90 -10.27
C GLU A 85 -4.69 -18.82 -8.89
N THR A 86 -3.42 -18.39 -8.84
CA THR A 86 -2.63 -18.24 -7.60
C THR A 86 -2.73 -16.84 -6.98
N TYR A 87 -3.43 -15.91 -7.64
CA TYR A 87 -3.56 -14.54 -7.16
C TYR A 87 -4.18 -14.43 -5.75
N PRO A 88 -5.23 -15.20 -5.38
CA PRO A 88 -5.72 -15.24 -4.01
C PRO A 88 -4.64 -15.61 -2.99
N ASP A 89 -3.79 -16.60 -3.28
CA ASP A 89 -2.72 -17.02 -2.39
C ASP A 89 -1.66 -15.92 -2.21
N GLN A 90 -1.38 -15.14 -3.26
CA GLN A 90 -0.47 -14.00 -3.18
C GLN A 90 -1.05 -12.90 -2.27
N VAL A 91 -2.35 -12.62 -2.39
CA VAL A 91 -3.03 -11.66 -1.52
C VAL A 91 -3.06 -12.15 -0.07
N ALA A 92 -3.36 -13.42 0.17
CA ALA A 92 -3.33 -14.00 1.51
C ALA A 92 -1.94 -13.90 2.16
N ARG A 93 -0.87 -14.12 1.39
CA ARG A 93 0.52 -13.91 1.87
C ARG A 93 0.80 -12.46 2.24
N LEU A 94 0.31 -11.49 1.47
CA LEU A 94 0.43 -10.07 1.79
C LEU A 94 -0.25 -9.75 3.13
N VAL A 95 -1.50 -10.16 3.31
CA VAL A 95 -2.25 -9.92 4.55
C VAL A 95 -1.55 -10.58 5.75
N LYS A 96 -1.13 -11.85 5.58
CA LYS A 96 -0.37 -12.58 6.60
C LYS A 96 0.96 -11.91 6.98
N HIS A 97 1.64 -11.27 6.02
CA HIS A 97 2.86 -10.51 6.33
C HIS A 97 2.57 -9.31 7.23
N LEU A 98 1.41 -8.67 7.06
CA LEU A 98 0.99 -7.51 7.85
C LEU A 98 0.44 -7.88 9.23
N GLU A 99 0.00 -9.13 9.42
CA GLU A 99 -0.59 -9.65 10.68
C GLU A 99 0.31 -9.41 11.90
N ARG A 100 1.63 -9.55 11.75
CA ARG A 100 2.60 -9.28 12.84
C ARG A 100 2.57 -7.83 13.35
N TYR A 101 1.96 -6.93 12.60
CA TYR A 101 1.78 -5.51 12.90
C TYR A 101 0.29 -5.13 12.96
N ASP A 102 -0.65 -6.08 13.08
CA ASP A 102 -2.09 -5.87 12.98
C ASP A 102 -2.59 -4.64 13.76
N LYS A 103 -2.26 -4.56 15.06
CA LYS A 103 -2.61 -3.39 15.90
C LYS A 103 -2.04 -2.08 15.36
N ALA A 104 -0.77 -2.07 14.99
CA ALA A 104 -0.13 -0.88 14.44
C ALA A 104 -0.76 -0.47 13.10
N VAL A 105 -1.06 -1.42 12.22
CA VAL A 105 -1.73 -1.15 10.93
C VAL A 105 -3.12 -0.55 11.16
N LYS A 106 -3.92 -1.09 12.09
CA LYS A 106 -5.23 -0.53 12.45
C LYS A 106 -5.15 0.86 13.06
N HIS A 107 -4.15 1.12 13.91
CA HIS A 107 -3.87 2.45 14.44
C HIS A 107 -3.48 3.44 13.34
N LEU A 108 -2.75 2.99 12.32
CA LEU A 108 -2.35 3.81 11.18
C LEU A 108 -3.53 4.11 10.25
N ILE A 109 -4.40 3.15 9.97
CA ILE A 109 -5.58 3.32 9.10
C ILE A 109 -6.49 4.44 9.62
N ASN A 110 -6.65 4.57 10.94
CA ASN A 110 -7.52 5.57 11.57
C ASN A 110 -6.79 6.86 11.98
N SER A 111 -5.66 7.19 11.34
CA SER A 111 -4.79 8.30 11.74
C SER A 111 -4.65 9.39 10.68
N SER A 112 -4.08 10.54 11.08
CA SER A 112 -3.76 11.65 10.18
C SER A 112 -2.80 11.28 9.05
N VAL A 113 -1.96 10.26 9.23
CA VAL A 113 -0.98 9.84 8.22
C VAL A 113 -1.54 8.85 7.19
N HIS A 114 -2.76 8.33 7.41
CA HIS A 114 -3.34 7.28 6.57
C HIS A 114 -3.37 7.67 5.10
N GLY A 115 -3.86 8.87 4.76
CA GLY A 115 -3.97 9.31 3.36
C GLY A 115 -2.63 9.30 2.62
N HIS A 116 -1.56 9.78 3.26
CA HIS A 116 -0.22 9.78 2.67
C HIS A 116 0.38 8.38 2.56
N LEU A 117 0.14 7.51 3.54
CA LEU A 117 0.57 6.11 3.48
C LEU A 117 -0.18 5.36 2.37
N ASN A 118 -1.50 5.55 2.29
CA ASN A 118 -2.36 4.91 1.32
C ASN A 118 -2.00 5.32 -0.11
N ASP A 119 -1.72 6.61 -0.34
CA ASP A 119 -1.26 7.08 -1.65
C ASP A 119 0.04 6.38 -2.09
N LYS A 120 1.02 6.23 -1.19
CA LYS A 120 2.26 5.48 -1.48
C LYS A 120 2.01 4.02 -1.82
N ILE A 121 1.11 3.35 -1.09
CA ILE A 121 0.74 1.96 -1.33
C ILE A 121 0.02 1.83 -2.69
N CYS A 122 -0.97 2.68 -2.94
CA CYS A 122 -1.72 2.70 -4.20
C CYS A 122 -0.81 2.97 -5.40
N ASN A 123 0.21 3.83 -5.27
CA ASN A 123 1.17 4.06 -6.35
C ASN A 123 2.00 2.80 -6.66
N ILE A 124 2.47 2.07 -5.65
CA ILE A 124 3.19 0.79 -5.83
C ILE A 124 2.31 -0.23 -6.56
N LEU A 125 1.05 -0.37 -6.14
CA LEU A 125 0.09 -1.28 -6.78
C LEU A 125 -0.25 -0.85 -8.21
N ALA A 126 -0.46 0.45 -8.44
CA ALA A 126 -0.80 0.99 -9.76
C ALA A 126 0.35 0.79 -10.76
N ASP A 127 1.60 1.01 -10.36
CA ASP A 127 2.76 0.76 -11.22
C ASP A 127 2.84 -0.73 -11.61
N ALA A 128 2.55 -1.64 -10.68
CA ALA A 128 2.51 -3.07 -10.94
C ALA A 128 1.39 -3.45 -11.93
N TYR A 129 0.18 -2.94 -11.72
CA TYR A 129 -0.94 -3.16 -12.63
C TYR A 129 -0.69 -2.59 -14.02
N LEU A 130 -0.16 -1.37 -14.11
CA LEU A 130 0.15 -0.72 -15.37
C LEU A 130 1.18 -1.52 -16.18
N LYS A 131 2.23 -2.03 -15.52
CA LYS A 131 3.22 -2.92 -16.15
C LYS A 131 2.55 -4.17 -16.74
N LYS A 132 1.62 -4.80 -16.01
CA LYS A 132 0.88 -5.97 -16.49
C LYS A 132 -0.03 -5.65 -17.67
N ILE A 133 -0.74 -4.52 -17.63
CA ILE A 133 -1.56 -4.04 -18.75
C ILE A 133 -0.69 -3.89 -20.01
N TYR A 134 0.47 -3.24 -19.91
CA TYR A 134 1.37 -3.10 -21.07
C TYR A 134 1.87 -4.45 -21.59
N THR A 135 2.26 -5.38 -20.72
CA THR A 135 2.68 -6.74 -21.14
C THR A 135 1.56 -7.48 -21.89
N GLN A 136 0.29 -7.29 -21.49
CA GLN A 136 -0.85 -7.90 -22.17
C GLN A 136 -1.12 -7.27 -23.53
N ILE A 137 -1.00 -5.94 -23.66
CA ILE A 137 -1.13 -5.22 -24.94
C ILE A 137 -0.04 -5.65 -25.93
N GLU A 138 1.21 -5.74 -25.47
CA GLU A 138 2.32 -6.20 -26.32
C GLU A 138 2.14 -7.64 -26.81
N ALA A 139 1.42 -8.47 -26.04
CA ALA A 139 1.14 -9.86 -26.36
C ALA A 139 -0.12 -10.08 -27.22
N GLY A 140 -0.96 -9.06 -27.48
CA GLY A 140 -2.15 -9.15 -28.33
C GLY A 140 -2.96 -7.85 -28.48
N GLU A 141 -3.53 -7.66 -29.68
CA GLU A 141 -4.38 -6.55 -30.21
C GLU A 141 -3.98 -5.09 -29.89
N GLU A 142 -4.00 -4.25 -30.93
CA GLU A 142 -3.79 -2.81 -30.82
C GLU A 142 -4.95 -2.16 -30.04
N ILE A 143 -4.75 -1.91 -28.75
CA ILE A 143 -5.75 -1.27 -27.90
C ILE A 143 -5.75 0.24 -28.19
N GLY A 144 -6.85 0.75 -28.74
CA GLY A 144 -7.07 2.19 -29.00
C GLY A 144 -7.31 3.05 -27.75
N LEU A 145 -6.68 2.73 -26.62
CA LEU A 145 -6.77 3.50 -25.37
C LEU A 145 -5.56 4.42 -25.20
N THR A 146 -5.77 5.59 -24.61
CA THR A 146 -4.69 6.53 -24.32
C THR A 146 -3.86 6.08 -23.11
N GLU A 147 -2.59 6.49 -23.04
CA GLU A 147 -1.73 6.24 -21.87
C GLU A 147 -2.37 6.72 -20.56
N GLU A 148 -3.02 7.88 -20.59
CA GLU A 148 -3.76 8.42 -19.43
C GLU A 148 -4.85 7.46 -18.96
N THR A 149 -5.61 6.89 -19.88
CA THR A 149 -6.67 5.92 -19.55
C THR A 149 -6.10 4.64 -18.94
N LEU A 150 -4.95 4.16 -19.44
CA LEU A 150 -4.29 2.98 -18.87
C LEU A 150 -3.80 3.25 -17.44
N ARG A 151 -3.23 4.44 -17.19
CA ARG A 151 -2.81 4.87 -15.85
C ARG A 151 -3.99 5.00 -14.89
N ASP A 152 -5.08 5.62 -15.32
CA ASP A 152 -6.30 5.75 -14.51
C ASP A 152 -6.92 4.40 -14.20
N THR A 153 -6.92 3.48 -15.17
CA THR A 153 -7.39 2.10 -14.97
C THR A 153 -6.53 1.38 -13.93
N ALA A 154 -5.21 1.46 -14.03
CA ALA A 154 -4.30 0.87 -13.06
C ALA A 154 -4.50 1.45 -11.66
N ARG A 155 -4.71 2.78 -11.56
CA ARG A 155 -4.98 3.47 -10.28
C ARG A 155 -6.33 3.06 -9.69
N PHE A 156 -7.36 2.91 -10.51
CA PHE A 156 -8.67 2.43 -10.08
C PHE A 156 -8.58 1.02 -9.49
N MET A 157 -7.89 0.10 -10.17
CA MET A 157 -7.68 -1.26 -9.66
C MET A 157 -6.86 -1.28 -8.36
N ALA A 158 -5.80 -0.46 -8.27
CA ALA A 158 -5.00 -0.30 -7.07
C ALA A 158 -5.82 0.18 -5.87
N ALA A 159 -6.59 1.26 -6.06
CA ALA A 159 -7.43 1.82 -5.01
C ALA A 159 -8.52 0.85 -4.55
N GLY A 160 -9.21 0.17 -5.49
CA GLY A 160 -10.24 -0.81 -5.16
C GLY A 160 -9.68 -2.05 -4.43
N THR A 161 -8.53 -2.56 -4.87
CA THR A 161 -7.81 -3.65 -4.17
C THR A 161 -7.48 -3.23 -2.75
N GLN A 162 -6.90 -2.05 -2.59
CA GLN A 162 -6.46 -1.54 -1.31
C GLN A 162 -7.64 -1.27 -0.34
N ASP A 163 -8.78 -0.80 -0.84
CA ASP A 163 -9.99 -0.60 -0.05
C ASP A 163 -10.52 -1.93 0.53
N ILE A 164 -10.55 -2.99 -0.28
CA ILE A 164 -10.96 -4.33 0.18
C ILE A 164 -10.00 -4.87 1.24
N LEU A 165 -8.69 -4.66 1.07
CA LEU A 165 -7.67 -5.05 2.05
C LEU A 165 -7.87 -4.30 3.37
N ILE A 166 -8.08 -2.98 3.33
CA ILE A 166 -8.35 -2.16 4.50
C ILE A 166 -9.63 -2.60 5.22
N ASP A 167 -10.72 -2.84 4.49
CA ASP A 167 -11.98 -3.32 5.07
C ASP A 167 -11.82 -4.70 5.72
N GLY A 168 -11.05 -5.60 5.09
CA GLY A 168 -10.71 -6.91 5.67
C GLY A 168 -9.96 -6.78 7.00
N MET A 169 -8.91 -5.95 7.02
CA MET A 169 -8.12 -5.68 8.23
C MET A 169 -8.95 -5.01 9.34
N LEU A 170 -9.78 -4.03 9.02
CA LEU A 170 -10.60 -3.33 10.02
C LEU A 170 -11.72 -4.20 10.61
N ARG A 171 -12.17 -5.22 9.89
CA ARG A 171 -13.25 -6.11 10.31
C ARG A 171 -12.76 -7.44 10.88
N ASP A 172 -11.46 -7.61 11.10
CA ASP A 172 -10.87 -8.85 11.62
C ASP A 172 -11.27 -10.09 10.80
N ARG A 173 -11.30 -9.95 9.46
CA ARG A 173 -11.62 -11.07 8.57
C ARG A 173 -10.41 -11.99 8.43
N GLU A 174 -10.68 -13.28 8.21
CA GLU A 174 -9.65 -14.25 7.84
C GLU A 174 -8.93 -13.81 6.55
N HIS A 175 -7.64 -14.13 6.45
CA HIS A 175 -6.80 -13.69 5.34
C HIS A 175 -7.30 -14.25 4.00
N GLU A 176 -7.70 -15.51 4.00
CA GLU A 176 -8.27 -16.22 2.85
C GLU A 176 -9.61 -15.63 2.42
N GLU A 177 -10.45 -15.22 3.38
CA GLU A 177 -11.71 -14.53 3.07
C GLU A 177 -11.46 -13.19 2.38
N THR A 178 -10.51 -12.40 2.89
CA THR A 178 -10.14 -11.10 2.30
C THR A 178 -9.56 -11.29 0.90
N ALA A 179 -8.67 -12.27 0.71
CA ALA A 179 -8.11 -12.61 -0.58
C ALA A 179 -9.18 -13.04 -1.60
N GLN A 180 -10.13 -13.89 -1.17
CA GLN A 180 -11.21 -14.32 -2.03
C GLN A 180 -12.11 -13.15 -2.45
N ARG A 181 -12.31 -12.15 -1.60
CA ARG A 181 -13.07 -10.93 -1.96
C ARG A 181 -12.37 -10.12 -3.06
N VAL A 182 -11.05 -9.99 -3.01
CA VAL A 182 -10.28 -9.32 -4.06
C VAL A 182 -10.44 -10.07 -5.39
N GLU A 183 -10.33 -11.39 -5.36
CA GLU A 183 -10.52 -12.24 -6.55
C GLU A 183 -11.95 -12.17 -7.12
N ASN A 184 -12.96 -12.18 -6.25
CA ASN A 184 -14.35 -12.06 -6.68
C ASN A 184 -14.60 -10.75 -7.45
N VAL A 185 -13.98 -9.64 -7.02
CA VAL A 185 -14.07 -8.35 -7.72
C VAL A 185 -13.34 -8.41 -9.05
N ARG A 186 -12.14 -9.00 -9.10
CA ARG A 186 -11.39 -9.19 -10.34
C ARG A 186 -12.19 -10.02 -11.36
N ALA A 187 -12.74 -11.16 -10.94
CA ALA A 187 -13.56 -12.02 -11.78
C ALA A 187 -14.86 -11.32 -12.24
N ALA A 188 -15.48 -10.50 -11.38
CA ALA A 188 -16.64 -9.71 -11.75
C ALA A 188 -16.30 -8.65 -12.81
N LEU A 189 -15.13 -8.00 -12.72
CA LEU A 189 -14.65 -7.06 -13.73
C LEU A 189 -14.46 -7.74 -15.09
N ASP A 190 -13.85 -8.94 -15.12
CA ASP A 190 -13.71 -9.72 -16.35
C ASP A 190 -15.06 -10.04 -17.00
N LEU A 191 -16.04 -10.46 -16.19
CA LEU A 191 -17.41 -10.74 -16.65
C LEU A 191 -18.09 -9.49 -17.22
N VAL A 192 -17.98 -8.35 -16.54
CA VAL A 192 -18.56 -7.07 -16.99
C VAL A 192 -17.91 -6.61 -18.30
N ILE A 193 -16.59 -6.69 -18.40
CA ILE A 193 -15.85 -6.34 -19.63
C ILE A 193 -16.29 -7.26 -20.78
N GLY A 194 -16.39 -8.57 -20.53
CA GLY A 194 -16.89 -9.54 -21.50
C GLY A 194 -18.31 -9.23 -21.97
N ALA A 195 -19.23 -8.92 -21.06
CA ALA A 195 -20.61 -8.56 -21.38
C ALA A 195 -20.69 -7.27 -22.21
N LEU A 196 -19.91 -6.24 -21.86
CA LEU A 196 -19.84 -4.99 -22.61
C LEU A 196 -19.34 -5.19 -24.05
N ARG A 197 -18.31 -6.05 -24.24
CA ARG A 197 -17.81 -6.43 -25.57
C ARG A 197 -18.84 -7.20 -26.42
N ALA A 198 -19.64 -8.05 -25.79
CA ALA A 198 -20.72 -8.77 -26.49
C ALA A 198 -21.84 -7.82 -26.94
N THR A 199 -22.16 -6.80 -26.13
CA THR A 199 -23.18 -5.80 -26.51
C THR A 199 -22.71 -4.84 -27.61
N SER A 200 -21.42 -4.49 -27.66
CA SER A 200 -20.88 -3.61 -28.71
C SER A 200 -20.72 -4.33 -30.06
N SER A 201 -20.41 -5.62 -30.05
CA SER A 201 -20.32 -6.44 -31.28
C SER A 201 -21.70 -6.77 -31.87
N GLY A 202 -22.74 -6.95 -31.05
CA GLY A 202 -24.12 -7.11 -31.52
C GLY A 202 -24.70 -5.90 -32.24
N ALA A 203 -24.25 -4.68 -31.90
CA ALA A 203 -24.69 -3.44 -32.55
C ALA A 203 -24.05 -3.20 -33.94
N ALA A 204 -22.95 -3.88 -34.27
CA ALA A 204 -22.24 -3.72 -35.53
C ALA A 204 -22.78 -4.59 -36.68
N VAL A 205 -23.71 -5.51 -36.41
CA VAL A 205 -24.25 -6.47 -37.41
C VAL A 205 -25.59 -6.00 -38.01
N GLU A 206 -26.15 -4.88 -37.54
CA GLU A 206 -27.44 -4.32 -38.02
C GLU A 206 -27.33 -3.08 -38.93
N GLN A 207 -26.19 -2.86 -39.61
CA GLN A 207 -26.06 -1.80 -40.63
C GLN A 207 -25.65 -2.32 -42.01
#